data_AF-A0AAJ2RCY6-F1
#
_entry.id   AF-A0AAJ2RCY6-F1
#
_cell.length_a   1.000
_cell.length_b   1.000
_cell.length_c   1.000
_cell.angle_alpha   90.00
_cell.angle_beta   90.00
_cell.angle_gamma   90.00
#
_symmetry.space_group_name_H-M   'P 1'
#
loop_
_entity.id
_entity.type
_entity.pdbx_description
1 polymer ?
#
loop_
_entity_poly.entity_id
_entity_poly.type
_entity_poly.pdbx_seq_one_letter_code
_entity_poly.pdbx_strand_id
1 'polypeptide(L)' 'MAFVKMLVTALGNVIAWCSSIQAQRFVTERFQRAGCSEEEIEAAREAAFLLMSVLTGAVMDFILRAIFPS' A
#
# COMPACT_ATOMS: atom_id res chain seq x y z
N MET A 1 -0.43 3.53 26.08
CA MET A 1 0.78 3.74 25.25
C MET A 1 1.04 2.54 24.32
N ALA A 2 1.51 1.39 24.82
CA ALA A 2 1.82 0.23 23.97
C ALA A 2 0.62 -0.32 23.16
N PHE A 3 -0.56 -0.41 23.78
CA PHE A 3 -1.78 -0.88 23.12
C PHE A 3 -2.20 0.02 21.93
N VAL A 4 -2.12 1.34 22.09
CA VAL A 4 -2.46 2.30 21.02
C VAL A 4 -1.46 2.19 19.86
N LYS A 5 -0.17 2.00 20.17
CA LYS A 5 0.86 1.75 19.15
C LYS A 5 0.58 0.48 18.34
N MET A 6 0.27 -0.63 19.02
CA MET A 6 -0.15 -1.89 18.35
C MET A 6 -1.39 -1.70 17.49
N LEU A 7 -2.40 -0.98 17.99
CA LEU A 7 -3.63 -0.73 17.26
C LEU A 7 -3.38 0.08 15.98
N VAL A 8 -2.56 1.13 16.05
CA VAL A 8 -2.17 1.94 14.88
C VAL A 8 -1.37 1.10 13.88
N THR A 9 -0.44 0.26 14.34
CA THR A 9 0.29 -0.65 13.45
C THR A 9 -0.64 -1.67 12.77
N ALA A 10 -1.58 -2.25 13.50
CA ALA A 10 -2.55 -3.19 12.94
C ALA A 10 -3.46 -2.52 11.91
N LEU A 11 -3.95 -1.30 12.20
CA LEU A 11 -4.70 -0.49 11.24
C LEU A 11 -3.86 -0.20 9.99
N GLY A 12 -2.58 0.12 10.18
CA GLY A 12 -1.64 0.36 9.09
C GLY A 12 -1.48 -0.82 8.15
N ASN A 13 -1.36 -2.03 8.70
CA ASN A 13 -1.27 -3.25 7.90
C ASN A 13 -2.56 -3.54 7.11
N VAL A 14 -3.73 -3.29 7.71
CA VAL A 14 -5.03 -3.45 7.02
C VAL A 14 -5.19 -2.42 5.90
N ILE A 15 -4.77 -1.18 6.13
CA ILE A 15 -4.77 -0.11 5.11
C ILE A 15 -3.78 -0.45 4.00
N ALA A 16 -2.59 -0.96 4.31
CA ALA A 16 -1.60 -1.39 3.32
C ALA A 16 -2.17 -2.49 2.42
N TRP A 17 -2.79 -3.51 3.02
CA TRP A 17 -3.43 -4.60 2.31
C TRP A 17 -4.54 -4.12 1.36
N CYS A 18 -5.46 -3.30 1.89
CA CYS A 18 -6.60 -2.81 1.12
C CYS A 18 -6.17 -1.88 -0.03
N SER A 19 -5.27 -0.94 0.28
CA SER A 19 -4.78 0.04 -0.69
C SER A 19 -3.91 -0.59 -1.78
N SER A 20 -3.14 -1.62 -1.44
CA SER A 20 -2.40 -2.42 -2.41
C SER A 20 -3.32 -3.18 -3.35
N ILE A 21 -4.37 -3.84 -2.85
CA ILE A 21 -5.35 -4.55 -3.70
C ILE A 21 -6.04 -3.56 -4.66
N GLN A 22 -6.39 -2.37 -4.17
CA GLN A 22 -7.00 -1.33 -5.01
C GLN A 22 -6.03 -0.81 -6.07
N ALA A 23 -4.77 -0.54 -5.72
CA ALA A 23 -3.76 -0.06 -6.67
C ALA A 23 -3.44 -1.10 -7.75
N GLN A 24 -3.30 -2.37 -7.35
CA GLN A 24 -3.14 -3.48 -8.28
C GLN A 24 -4.30 -3.57 -9.27
N ARG A 25 -5.56 -3.56 -8.78
CA ARG A 25 -6.74 -3.58 -9.65
C ARG A 25 -6.82 -2.38 -10.58
N PHE A 26 -6.55 -1.18 -10.06
CA PHE A 26 -6.56 0.05 -10.86
C PHE A 26 -5.57 -0.03 -12.03
N VAL A 27 -4.34 -0.44 -11.75
CA VAL A 27 -3.29 -0.55 -12.77
C VAL A 27 -3.63 -1.66 -13.77
N THR A 28 -4.10 -2.81 -13.31
CA THR A 28 -4.56 -3.90 -14.19
C THR A 28 -5.66 -3.43 -15.14
N GLU A 29 -6.71 -2.78 -14.64
CA GLU A 29 -7.80 -2.27 -15.48
C GLU A 29 -7.32 -1.22 -16.49
N ARG A 30 -6.41 -0.34 -16.09
CA ARG A 30 -5.84 0.70 -16.97
C ARG A 30 -4.99 0.11 -18.08
N PHE A 31 -4.12 -0.85 -17.77
CA PHE A 31 -3.23 -1.48 -18.73
C PHE A 31 -3.98 -2.42 -19.66
N GLN A 32 -4.98 -3.15 -19.16
CA GLN A 32 -5.90 -3.93 -20.00
C GLN A 32 -6.62 -3.05 -21.03
N ARG A 33 -7.13 -1.88 -20.61
CA ARG A 33 -7.76 -0.93 -21.54
C ARG A 33 -6.79 -0.33 -22.56
N ALA A 34 -5.51 -0.26 -22.22
CA ALA A 34 -4.47 0.20 -23.13
C ALA A 34 -4.03 -0.87 -24.14
N GLY A 35 -4.54 -2.11 -24.02
CA GLY A 35 -4.16 -3.22 -24.88
C GLY A 35 -2.75 -3.77 -24.59
N CYS A 36 -2.22 -3.52 -23.39
CA CYS A 36 -0.94 -4.05 -22.95
C CYS A 36 -0.96 -5.59 -22.87
N SER A 37 0.21 -6.19 -23.03
CA SER A 37 0.43 -7.62 -22.83
C SER A 37 0.23 -8.02 -21.36
N GLU A 38 -0.04 -9.31 -21.13
CA GLU A 38 -0.21 -9.84 -19.78
C GLU A 38 1.05 -9.67 -18.92
N GLU A 39 2.24 -9.76 -19.52
CA GLU A 39 3.51 -9.52 -18.82
C GLU A 39 3.65 -8.06 -18.36
N GLU A 40 3.26 -7.10 -19.20
CA GLU A 40 3.26 -5.68 -18.83
C GLU A 40 2.24 -5.39 -17.72
N ILE A 41 1.06 -6.02 -17.78
CA ILE A 41 0.03 -5.91 -16.76
C ILE A 41 0.54 -6.48 -15.42
N GLU A 42 1.19 -7.64 -15.43
CA GLU A 42 1.73 -8.27 -14.22
C GLU A 42 2.87 -7.43 -13.62
N ALA A 43 3.78 -6.93 -14.45
CA ALA A 43 4.85 -6.03 -14.01
C ALA A 43 4.28 -4.76 -13.37
N ALA A 44 3.25 -4.17 -13.97
CA ALA A 44 2.60 -2.98 -13.46
C ALA A 44 1.83 -3.25 -12.15
N ARG A 45 1.21 -4.43 -12.01
CA ARG A 45 0.57 -4.90 -10.78
C ARG A 45 1.58 -5.03 -9.64
N GLU A 46 2.73 -5.64 -9.90
CA GLU A 46 3.78 -5.82 -8.89
C GLU A 46 4.39 -4.47 -8.48
N ALA A 47 4.65 -3.58 -9.45
CA ALA A 47 5.10 -2.23 -9.16
C ALA A 47 4.12 -1.46 -8.27
N ALA A 48 2.81 -1.59 -8.53
CA ALA A 48 1.77 -0.96 -7.71
C ALA A 48 1.75 -1.51 -6.27
N PHE A 49 1.91 -2.83 -6.10
CA PHE A 49 2.00 -3.46 -4.78
C PHE A 49 3.19 -2.94 -3.97
N LEU A 50 4.38 -2.93 -4.58
CA LEU A 50 5.61 -2.47 -3.93
C LEU A 50 5.51 -0.99 -3.55
N LEU A 51 5.03 -0.15 -4.47
CA LEU A 51 4.86 1.28 -4.23
C LEU A 51 3.91 1.54 -3.05
N MET A 52 2.75 0.88 -3.02
CA MET A 52 1.76 1.07 -1.95
C MET A 52 2.24 0.53 -0.59
N SER A 53 2.99 -0.56 -0.61
CA SER A 53 3.62 -1.12 0.60
C SER A 53 4.61 -0.12 1.21
N VAL A 54 5.48 0.48 0.38
CA VAL A 54 6.46 1.48 0.83
C VAL A 54 5.76 2.75 1.32
N LEU A 55 4.80 3.28 0.57
CA LEU A 55 4.04 4.48 0.94
C LEU A 55 3.31 4.29 2.27
N THR A 56 2.61 3.16 2.44
CA THR A 56 1.87 2.91 3.69
C THR A 56 2.80 2.75 4.87
N GLY A 57 3.93 2.05 4.70
CA GLY A 57 4.96 1.94 5.74
C GLY A 57 5.49 3.30 6.17
N ALA A 58 5.82 4.17 5.21
CA ALA A 58 6.30 5.52 5.48
C ALA A 58 5.27 6.39 6.20
N VAL A 59 4.00 6.33 5.79
CA VAL A 59 2.90 7.06 6.43
C VAL A 59 2.68 6.56 7.85
N MET A 60 2.71 5.25 8.10
CA MET A 60 2.55 4.70 9.43
C MET A 60 3.69 5.08 10.36
N ASP A 61 4.94 5.03 9.87
CA ASP A 61 6.09 5.49 10.65
C ASP A 61 5.99 6.99 10.99
N PHE A 62 5.57 7.81 10.03
CA PHE A 62 5.31 9.24 10.26
C PHE A 62 4.23 9.47 11.32
N ILE A 63 3.07 8.80 11.21
CA ILE A 63 1.98 8.91 12.17
C ILE A 63 2.44 8.48 13.56
N LEU A 64 3.17 7.37 13.66
CA LEU A 64 3.67 6.86 14.94
C LEU A 64 4.65 7.84 15.60
N ARG A 65 5.56 8.45 14.83
CA ARG A 65 6.47 9.48 15.34
C ARG A 65 5.74 10.77 15.75
N ALA A 66 4.70 11.16 15.01
CA ALA A 66 3.93 12.36 15.30
C ALA A 66 3.07 12.21 16.57
N ILE A 67 2.47 11.03 16.79
CA ILE A 67 1.63 10.74 17.96
C ILE A 67 2.48 10.38 19.19
N PHE A 68 3.62 9.73 18.98
CA PHE A 68 4.55 9.31 20.02
C PHE A 68 5.94 9.90 19.78
N PRO A 69 6.12 11.22 19.94
CA PRO A 69 7.44 11.82 19.93
C PRO A 69 8.23 11.28 21.12
N SER A 70 9.31 10.55 20.82
CA SER A 70 10.27 10.05 21.82
C SER A 70 11.05 11.19 22.45
#